data_AF-A0AAV3Y6U6-F1
#
_entry.id   AF-A0AAV3Y6U6-F1
#
_cell.length_a   1.000
_cell.length_b   1.000
_cell.length_c   1.000
_cell.angle_alpha   90.00
_cell.angle_beta   90.00
_cell.angle_gamma   90.00
#
_symmetry.space_group_name_H-M   'P 1'
#
loop_
_entity.id
_entity.type
_entity.pdbx_description
1 polymer ?
#
loop_
_entity_poly.entity_id
_entity_poly.type
_entity_poly.pdbx_seq_one_letter_code
_entity_poly.pdbx_strand_id
1 'polypeptide(L)'
;MSIHGTLHQGALVFTNSGRQCISNSVAALVYHLNNSISTWETHDLDHILDQGDNLHSILFGHLNEDYPLGNSLPKQLIVCDYQVDSFTGLLEAMNDDPPYFSIETAVLNVNNFAILTLGSCTPAFSSAIVKEDDIYYIFDPHNRDSAGMASPDGTTVRISHVSVAKLHANENASWYLVGAVARLVGQWATKTEVRGLNPSPGQVNFSLLPVSTQH
;
A
#
# COMPACT_ATOMS: atom_id res chain seq x y z
N MET A 1 1.18 -9.32 -15.63
CA MET A 1 2.52 -9.90 -15.40
C MET A 1 2.84 -9.70 -13.93
N SER A 2 3.49 -10.65 -13.28
CA SER A 2 3.85 -10.55 -11.85
C SER A 2 5.36 -10.63 -11.67
N ILE A 3 5.86 -9.86 -10.70
CA ILE A 3 7.20 -10.02 -10.14
C ILE A 3 7.10 -10.26 -8.64
N HIS A 4 8.04 -11.01 -8.10
CA HIS A 4 8.06 -11.42 -6.71
C HIS A 4 9.28 -10.88 -5.98
N GLY A 5 9.10 -10.48 -4.73
CA GLY A 5 10.18 -10.29 -3.78
C GLY A 5 10.73 -11.64 -3.33
N THR A 6 11.82 -11.62 -2.56
CA THR A 6 12.34 -12.80 -1.87
C THR A 6 11.70 -12.99 -0.49
N LEU A 7 11.05 -11.94 0.02
CA LEU A 7 10.39 -11.91 1.32
C LEU A 7 8.90 -11.61 1.19
N HIS A 8 8.17 -11.81 2.28
CA HIS A 8 6.85 -11.24 2.51
C HIS A 8 6.85 -10.50 3.85
N GLN A 9 5.89 -9.62 4.10
CA GLN A 9 5.85 -8.81 5.33
C GLN A 9 5.85 -9.62 6.64
N GLY A 10 5.47 -10.90 6.57
CA GLY A 10 5.46 -11.84 7.69
C GLY A 10 6.80 -12.55 7.92
N ALA A 11 7.85 -12.18 7.20
CA ALA A 11 9.18 -12.73 7.40
C ALA A 11 9.74 -12.32 8.78
N LEU A 12 10.51 -13.22 9.41
CA LEU A 12 11.06 -13.01 10.76
C LEU A 12 12.16 -11.93 10.83
N VAL A 13 12.64 -11.46 9.68
CA VAL A 13 13.64 -10.39 9.61
C VAL A 13 13.08 -9.02 10.01
N PHE A 14 11.75 -8.84 9.89
CA PHE A 14 11.09 -7.58 10.17
C PHE A 14 10.71 -7.43 11.65
N THR A 15 10.87 -6.23 12.18
CA THR A 15 10.53 -5.90 13.58
C THR A 15 9.02 -5.97 13.80
N ASN A 16 8.24 -5.49 12.83
CA ASN A 16 6.78 -5.44 12.90
C ASN A 16 6.13 -6.52 12.04
N SER A 17 6.81 -7.66 11.89
CA SER A 17 6.40 -8.78 11.04
C SER A 17 4.89 -9.08 11.12
N GLY A 18 4.23 -9.04 9.97
CA GLY A 18 2.79 -9.29 9.80
C GLY A 18 1.85 -8.12 10.10
N ARG A 19 2.34 -6.98 10.60
CA ARG A 19 1.52 -5.84 11.04
C ARG A 19 1.70 -4.58 10.18
N GLN A 20 2.65 -4.60 9.25
CA GLN A 20 3.13 -3.44 8.52
C GLN A 20 2.55 -3.24 7.11
N CYS A 21 1.46 -3.94 6.74
CA CYS A 21 0.89 -3.90 5.37
C CYS A 21 0.55 -2.48 4.87
N ILE A 22 -0.04 -1.65 5.73
CA ILE A 22 -0.40 -0.28 5.38
C ILE A 22 0.85 0.60 5.20
N SER A 23 1.85 0.44 6.06
CA SER A 23 3.13 1.16 5.98
C SER A 23 3.93 0.73 4.75
N ASN A 24 3.93 -0.56 4.42
CA ASN A 24 4.49 -1.09 3.16
C ASN A 24 3.78 -0.49 1.95
N SER A 25 2.45 -0.39 1.99
CA SER A 25 1.67 0.22 0.91
C SER A 25 2.03 1.69 0.71
N VAL A 26 2.19 2.46 1.80
CA VAL A 26 2.66 3.85 1.73
C VAL A 26 4.08 3.92 1.16
N ALA A 27 5.01 3.08 1.63
CA ALA A 27 6.39 3.05 1.12
C ALA A 27 6.42 2.73 -0.38
N ALA A 28 5.59 1.80 -0.85
CA ALA A 28 5.44 1.45 -2.27
C ALA A 28 5.00 2.66 -3.11
N LEU A 29 4.00 3.41 -2.64
CA LEU A 29 3.53 4.62 -3.32
C LEU A 29 4.63 5.67 -3.42
N VAL A 30 5.37 5.90 -2.34
CA VAL A 30 6.47 6.88 -2.36
C VAL A 30 7.61 6.42 -3.27
N TYR A 31 7.92 5.12 -3.27
CA TYR A 31 8.89 4.56 -4.21
C TYR A 31 8.45 4.79 -5.65
N HIS A 32 7.16 4.62 -5.95
CA HIS A 32 6.60 4.87 -7.28
C HIS A 32 6.79 6.32 -7.75
N LEU A 33 6.69 7.30 -6.86
CA LEU A 33 6.87 8.73 -7.19
C LEU A 33 8.27 9.08 -7.71
N ASN A 34 9.25 8.21 -7.46
CA ASN A 34 10.63 8.37 -7.94
C ASN A 34 11.00 7.34 -9.01
N ASN A 35 10.36 6.17 -8.99
CA ASN A 35 10.66 5.04 -9.86
C ASN A 35 9.38 4.46 -10.45
N SER A 36 9.24 4.47 -11.78
CA SER A 36 8.08 3.91 -12.47
C SER A 36 7.79 2.47 -12.01
N ILE A 37 6.54 2.18 -11.65
CA ILE A 37 6.15 0.85 -11.13
C ILE A 37 6.31 -0.25 -12.18
N SER A 38 6.24 0.12 -13.46
CA SER A 38 6.55 -0.78 -14.57
C SER A 38 7.98 -1.34 -14.50
N THR A 39 8.93 -0.56 -13.97
CA THR A 39 10.37 -0.86 -13.96
C THR A 39 10.87 -1.59 -12.71
N TRP A 40 10.02 -1.77 -11.69
CA TRP A 40 10.43 -2.42 -10.45
C TRP A 40 10.90 -3.86 -10.69
N GLU A 41 11.89 -4.28 -9.92
CA GLU A 41 12.46 -5.61 -9.88
C GLU A 41 12.27 -6.27 -8.50
N THR A 42 12.65 -7.54 -8.39
CA THR A 42 12.56 -8.32 -7.14
C THR A 42 13.17 -7.60 -5.93
N HIS A 43 14.36 -7.00 -6.10
CA HIS A 43 15.06 -6.33 -5.00
C HIS A 43 14.37 -5.04 -4.54
N ASP A 44 13.65 -4.36 -5.44
CA ASP A 44 12.86 -3.19 -5.09
C ASP A 44 11.71 -3.56 -4.14
N LEU A 45 11.07 -4.70 -4.36
CA LEU A 45 9.99 -5.19 -3.50
C LEU A 45 10.49 -5.44 -2.07
N ASP A 46 11.65 -6.10 -1.93
CA ASP A 46 12.24 -6.36 -0.63
C ASP A 46 12.69 -5.06 0.06
N HIS A 47 13.23 -4.10 -0.71
CA HIS A 47 13.57 -2.77 -0.20
C HIS A 47 12.33 -2.02 0.29
N ILE A 48 11.23 -2.04 -0.45
CA ILE A 48 9.96 -1.42 -0.06
C ILE A 48 9.45 -2.03 1.26
N LEU A 49 9.56 -3.34 1.47
CA LEU A 49 9.18 -3.99 2.73
C LEU A 49 10.03 -3.50 3.91
N ASP A 50 11.35 -3.39 3.74
CA ASP A 50 12.24 -2.85 4.76
C ASP A 50 11.90 -1.39 5.12
N GLN A 51 11.66 -0.55 4.11
CA GLN A 51 11.25 0.83 4.32
C GLN A 51 9.87 0.93 4.99
N GLY A 52 8.94 0.05 4.64
CA GLY A 52 7.64 -0.02 5.27
C GLY A 52 7.68 -0.50 6.73
N ASP A 53 8.55 -1.44 7.08
CA ASP A 53 8.77 -1.87 8.48
C ASP A 53 9.34 -0.73 9.35
N ASN A 54 10.31 0.01 8.80
CA ASN A 54 10.86 1.20 9.44
C ASN A 54 9.79 2.29 9.62
N LEU A 55 9.02 2.58 8.57
CA LEU A 55 7.92 3.54 8.61
C LEU A 55 6.84 3.13 9.64
N HIS A 56 6.52 1.84 9.73
CA HIS A 56 5.56 1.33 10.71
C HIS A 56 6.00 1.65 12.15
N SER A 57 7.27 1.41 12.47
CA SER A 57 7.83 1.71 13.79
C SER A 57 7.71 3.19 14.14
N ILE A 58 7.92 4.07 13.17
CA ILE A 58 7.79 5.53 13.35
C ILE A 58 6.33 5.95 13.57
N LEU A 59 5.43 5.45 12.71
CA LEU A 59 4.02 5.85 12.73
C LEU A 59 3.26 5.27 13.92
N PHE A 60 3.57 4.03 14.30
CA PHE A 60 2.72 3.25 15.19
C PHE A 60 3.46 2.64 16.37
N GLY A 61 4.79 2.74 16.45
CA GLY A 61 5.56 2.20 17.59
C GLY A 61 5.23 2.83 18.94
N HIS A 62 4.50 3.95 18.96
CA HIS A 62 3.98 4.59 20.16
C HIS A 62 2.54 4.17 20.51
N LEU A 63 1.85 3.47 19.60
CA LEU A 63 0.51 2.95 19.82
C LEU A 63 0.63 1.54 20.41
N ASN A 64 -0.09 1.27 21.50
CA ASN A 64 -0.25 -0.08 22.05
C ASN A 64 -1.29 -0.90 21.26
N GLU A 65 -1.36 -0.72 19.94
CA GLU A 65 -2.33 -1.39 19.07
C GLU A 65 -1.60 -2.29 18.07
N ASP A 66 -2.01 -3.56 18.00
CA ASP A 66 -1.34 -4.55 17.14
C ASP A 66 -1.65 -4.35 15.65
N TYR A 67 -2.71 -3.63 15.29
CA TYR A 67 -3.12 -3.48 13.89
C TYR A 67 -3.73 -2.08 13.64
N PRO A 68 -2.90 -1.10 13.29
CA PRO A 68 -3.38 0.24 12.97
C PRO A 68 -4.26 0.19 11.72
N LEU A 69 -5.50 0.67 11.85
CA LEU A 69 -6.46 0.79 10.74
C LEU A 69 -6.07 1.97 9.83
N GLY A 70 -6.64 2.03 8.62
CA GLY A 70 -6.35 3.12 7.66
C GLY A 70 -6.66 4.54 8.15
N ASN A 71 -7.54 4.70 9.14
CA ASN A 71 -7.82 5.97 9.81
C ASN A 71 -6.76 6.35 10.87
N SER A 72 -5.88 5.42 11.24
CA SER A 72 -4.73 5.67 12.11
C SER A 72 -3.58 6.33 11.36
N LEU A 73 -3.62 6.40 10.02
CA LEU A 73 -2.65 7.18 9.26
C LEU A 73 -2.81 8.68 9.57
N PRO A 74 -1.70 9.43 9.72
CA PRO A 74 -1.75 10.88 9.79
C PRO A 74 -2.45 11.45 8.55
N LYS A 75 -3.27 12.49 8.73
CA LYS A 75 -3.94 13.18 7.60
C LYS A 75 -2.95 13.71 6.56
N GLN A 76 -1.75 14.06 7.02
CA GLN A 76 -0.64 14.51 6.20
C GLN A 76 0.61 13.73 6.60
N LEU A 77 1.21 13.06 5.64
CA LEU A 77 2.46 12.34 5.81
C LEU A 77 3.50 12.95 4.88
N ILE A 78 4.63 13.40 5.42
CA ILE A 78 5.77 13.78 4.59
C ILE A 78 6.71 12.59 4.49
N VAL A 79 6.93 12.10 3.27
CA VAL A 79 7.95 11.10 2.99
C VAL A 79 8.90 11.62 1.90
N CYS A 80 10.19 11.68 2.23
CA CYS A 80 11.23 12.31 1.42
C CYS A 80 10.86 13.77 1.09
N ASP A 81 10.81 14.09 -0.21
CA ASP A 81 10.39 15.39 -0.73
C ASP A 81 8.90 15.41 -1.11
N TYR A 82 8.08 14.50 -0.57
CA TYR A 82 6.67 14.39 -0.92
C TYR A 82 5.79 14.57 0.31
N GLN A 83 4.87 15.53 0.24
CA GLN A 83 3.72 15.55 1.12
C GLN A 83 2.63 14.67 0.50
N VAL A 84 2.22 13.65 1.24
CA VAL A 84 1.16 12.72 0.89
C VAL A 84 -0.06 13.02 1.77
N ASP A 85 -1.13 13.51 1.14
CA ASP A 85 -2.40 13.78 1.79
C ASP A 85 -3.32 12.57 1.65
N SER A 86 -3.81 12.05 2.78
CA SER A 86 -4.72 10.90 2.79
C SER A 86 -6.18 11.34 2.80
N PHE A 87 -7.01 10.77 1.93
CA PHE A 87 -8.46 10.86 2.02
C PHE A 87 -9.06 9.44 2.06
N THR A 88 -9.90 9.18 3.05
CA THR A 88 -10.50 7.86 3.28
C THR A 88 -11.93 7.81 2.76
N GLY A 89 -12.22 6.93 1.81
CA GLY A 89 -13.58 6.54 1.40
C GLY A 89 -13.94 5.13 1.89
N LEU A 90 -15.23 4.88 2.16
CA LEU A 90 -15.72 3.53 2.45
C LEU A 90 -16.17 2.87 1.13
N LEU A 91 -15.79 1.61 0.92
CA LEU A 91 -16.21 0.80 -0.21
C LEU A 91 -17.11 -0.33 0.29
N GLU A 92 -18.30 -0.46 -0.28
CA GLU A 92 -19.18 -1.60 -0.06
C GLU A 92 -19.32 -2.37 -1.37
N ALA A 93 -19.10 -3.68 -1.33
CA ALA A 93 -18.93 -4.53 -2.51
C ALA A 93 -20.12 -4.52 -3.51
N MET A 94 -21.28 -3.99 -3.12
CA MET A 94 -22.51 -4.03 -3.93
C MET A 94 -23.25 -2.69 -4.03
N ASN A 95 -22.66 -1.57 -3.59
CA ASN A 95 -23.34 -0.28 -3.58
C ASN A 95 -22.47 0.83 -4.20
N ASP A 96 -23.01 1.51 -5.22
CA ASP A 96 -22.38 2.65 -5.90
C ASP A 96 -23.04 3.99 -5.52
N ASP A 97 -23.93 4.01 -4.53
CA ASP A 97 -24.51 5.25 -4.01
C ASP A 97 -23.49 6.02 -3.16
N PRO A 98 -23.18 7.30 -3.46
CA PRO A 98 -22.29 8.12 -2.64
C PRO A 98 -22.75 8.14 -1.17
N PRO A 99 -21.85 7.98 -0.19
CA PRO A 99 -20.38 7.97 -0.27
C PRO A 99 -19.73 6.59 -0.50
N TYR A 100 -20.52 5.57 -0.86
CA TYR A 100 -20.07 4.19 -1.06
C TYR A 100 -19.80 3.93 -2.54
N PHE A 101 -18.75 3.18 -2.82
CA PHE A 101 -18.43 2.74 -4.18
C PHE A 101 -18.11 1.25 -4.16
N SER A 102 -18.48 0.53 -5.23
CA SER A 102 -17.91 -0.80 -5.47
C SER A 102 -16.40 -0.71 -5.65
N ILE A 103 -15.67 -1.81 -5.41
CA ILE A 103 -14.21 -1.86 -5.62
C ILE A 103 -13.87 -1.50 -7.08
N GLU A 104 -14.68 -1.96 -8.04
CA GLU A 104 -14.52 -1.63 -9.45
C GLU A 104 -14.65 -0.14 -9.71
N THR A 105 -15.74 0.50 -9.25
CA THR A 105 -15.94 1.94 -9.39
C THR A 105 -14.82 2.72 -8.69
N ALA A 106 -14.40 2.29 -7.50
CA ALA A 106 -13.34 2.95 -6.75
C ALA A 106 -11.99 2.91 -7.46
N VAL A 107 -11.61 1.75 -8.00
CA VAL A 107 -10.36 1.57 -8.76
C VAL A 107 -10.41 2.32 -10.09
N LEU A 108 -11.56 2.39 -10.77
CA LEU A 108 -11.75 3.21 -11.97
C LEU A 108 -11.54 4.71 -11.70
N ASN A 109 -11.87 5.17 -10.49
CA ASN A 109 -11.69 6.55 -10.06
C ASN A 109 -10.31 6.83 -9.44
N VAL A 110 -9.39 5.85 -9.40
CA VAL A 110 -7.99 6.10 -9.02
C VAL A 110 -7.32 6.90 -10.14
N ASN A 111 -7.05 8.18 -9.87
CA ASN A 111 -6.38 9.06 -10.83
C ASN A 111 -4.94 8.61 -11.10
N ASN A 112 -4.14 8.40 -10.04
CA ASN A 112 -2.74 8.01 -10.15
C ASN A 112 -2.42 6.80 -9.25
N PHE A 113 -2.78 6.87 -7.97
CA PHE A 113 -2.53 5.79 -7.03
C PHE A 113 -3.45 5.88 -5.80
N ALA A 114 -3.59 4.76 -5.09
CA ALA A 114 -4.38 4.64 -3.86
C ALA A 114 -3.90 3.46 -3.00
N ILE A 115 -4.35 3.41 -1.75
CA ILE A 115 -4.22 2.22 -0.90
C ILE A 115 -5.61 1.59 -0.78
N LEU A 116 -5.72 0.33 -1.18
CA LEU A 116 -6.90 -0.48 -0.93
C LEU A 116 -6.70 -1.21 0.39
N THR A 117 -7.63 -1.03 1.32
CA THR A 117 -7.67 -1.79 2.57
C THR A 117 -8.92 -2.64 2.59
N LEU A 118 -8.75 -3.95 2.73
CA LEU A 118 -9.84 -4.91 2.84
C LEU A 118 -10.01 -5.31 4.31
N GLY A 119 -11.25 -5.23 4.79
CA GLY A 119 -11.59 -5.43 6.20
C GLY A 119 -11.90 -4.11 6.92
N SER A 120 -12.95 -4.10 7.75
CA SER A 120 -13.37 -2.95 8.56
C SER A 120 -12.86 -3.00 10.01
N CYS A 121 -12.35 -4.14 10.45
CA CYS A 121 -11.87 -4.44 11.79
C CYS A 121 -10.56 -5.23 11.72
N THR A 122 -9.90 -5.43 12.85
CA THR A 122 -8.71 -6.28 12.96
C THR A 122 -9.05 -7.75 12.74
N PRO A 123 -8.38 -8.47 11.79
CA PRO A 123 -7.31 -7.99 10.91
C PRO A 123 -7.85 -7.26 9.65
N ALA A 124 -7.18 -6.17 9.28
CA ALA A 124 -7.37 -5.46 8.02
C ALA A 124 -6.11 -5.61 7.17
N PHE A 125 -6.28 -5.72 5.85
CA PHE A 125 -5.19 -5.98 4.93
C PHE A 125 -5.09 -4.88 3.88
N SER A 126 -3.91 -4.29 3.74
CA SER A 126 -3.68 -3.17 2.82
C SER A 126 -2.73 -3.53 1.69
N SER A 127 -3.08 -3.06 0.48
CA SER A 127 -2.29 -3.15 -0.75
C SER A 127 -2.25 -1.78 -1.43
N ALA A 128 -1.17 -1.49 -2.16
CA ALA A 128 -1.07 -0.27 -2.97
C ALA A 128 -1.54 -0.53 -4.41
N ILE A 129 -2.33 0.39 -4.94
CA ILE A 129 -2.80 0.40 -6.32
C ILE A 129 -2.19 1.61 -7.03
N VAL A 130 -1.62 1.38 -8.21
CA VAL A 130 -1.06 2.43 -9.08
C VAL A 130 -1.67 2.27 -10.47
N LYS A 131 -2.04 3.38 -11.10
CA LYS A 131 -2.42 3.45 -12.51
C LYS A 131 -1.33 4.20 -13.28
N GLU A 132 -0.65 3.52 -14.20
CA GLU A 132 0.40 4.09 -15.04
C GLU A 132 0.23 3.56 -16.46
N ASP A 133 0.21 4.44 -17.46
CA ASP A 133 0.03 4.12 -18.89
C ASP A 133 -1.17 3.19 -19.18
N ASP A 134 -2.31 3.47 -18.55
CA ASP A 134 -3.56 2.66 -18.60
C ASP A 134 -3.42 1.20 -18.12
N ILE A 135 -2.33 0.89 -17.42
CA ILE A 135 -2.11 -0.37 -16.72
C ILE A 135 -2.32 -0.14 -15.23
N TYR A 136 -3.06 -1.06 -14.61
CA TYR A 136 -3.24 -1.10 -13.16
C TYR A 136 -2.20 -2.03 -12.56
N TYR A 137 -1.48 -1.52 -11.56
CA TYR A 137 -0.51 -2.28 -10.80
C TYR A 137 -0.98 -2.41 -9.36
N ILE A 138 -0.85 -3.61 -8.81
CA ILE A 138 -1.01 -3.86 -7.38
C ILE A 138 0.35 -4.22 -6.82
N PHE A 139 0.72 -3.56 -5.73
CA PHE A 139 1.74 -4.06 -4.81
C PHE A 139 1.03 -4.64 -3.59
N ASP A 140 1.24 -5.93 -3.34
CA ASP A 140 0.68 -6.65 -2.21
C ASP A 140 1.83 -7.21 -1.34
N PRO A 141 1.99 -6.73 -0.09
CA PRO A 141 3.08 -7.13 0.80
C PRO A 141 2.89 -8.52 1.43
N HIS A 142 1.75 -9.18 1.22
CA HIS A 142 1.45 -10.49 1.79
C HIS A 142 2.09 -11.63 0.97
N ASN A 143 1.93 -12.85 1.47
CA ASN A 143 2.36 -14.07 0.81
C ASN A 143 1.43 -14.40 -0.36
N ARG A 144 1.91 -14.13 -1.58
CA ARG A 144 1.17 -14.31 -2.84
C ARG A 144 1.86 -15.26 -3.80
N ASP A 145 1.05 -15.95 -4.60
CA ASP A 145 1.52 -16.68 -5.77
C ASP A 145 1.61 -15.79 -7.02
N SER A 146 2.05 -16.36 -8.14
CA SER A 146 2.19 -15.65 -9.42
C SER A 146 0.87 -15.13 -10.00
N ALA A 147 -0.26 -15.68 -9.56
CA ALA A 147 -1.58 -15.22 -9.93
C ALA A 147 -2.08 -14.10 -9.00
N GLY A 148 -1.37 -13.79 -7.91
CA GLY A 148 -1.81 -12.82 -6.89
C GLY A 148 -2.71 -13.38 -5.82
N MET A 149 -2.83 -14.70 -5.75
CA MET A 149 -3.66 -15.39 -4.77
C MET A 149 -2.87 -15.62 -3.48
N ALA A 150 -3.56 -15.66 -2.34
CA ALA A 150 -2.94 -16.02 -1.07
C ALA A 150 -2.30 -17.43 -1.15
N SER A 151 -1.03 -17.53 -0.78
CA SER A 151 -0.27 -18.78 -0.83
C SER A 151 0.64 -18.90 0.39
N PRO A 152 0.60 -19.99 1.17
CA PRO A 152 1.45 -20.18 2.34
C PRO A 152 2.95 -20.01 2.06
N ASP A 153 3.41 -20.48 0.90
CA ASP A 153 4.80 -20.42 0.45
C ASP A 153 5.08 -19.21 -0.47
N GLY A 154 4.13 -18.28 -0.54
CA GLY A 154 4.21 -17.10 -1.41
C GLY A 154 5.07 -15.98 -0.83
N THR A 155 5.37 -15.01 -1.69
CA THR A 155 6.13 -13.79 -1.33
C THR A 155 5.37 -12.54 -1.73
N THR A 156 5.86 -11.38 -1.32
CA THR A 156 5.37 -10.08 -1.78
C THR A 156 5.40 -10.02 -3.30
N VAL A 157 4.39 -9.39 -3.90
CA VAL A 157 4.21 -9.37 -5.34
C VAL A 157 3.88 -7.97 -5.86
N ARG A 158 4.34 -7.66 -7.06
CA ARG A 158 3.78 -6.60 -7.90
C ARG A 158 3.12 -7.22 -9.13
N ILE A 159 1.84 -6.95 -9.36
CA ILE A 159 1.05 -7.54 -10.44
C ILE A 159 0.49 -6.45 -11.33
N SER A 160 0.61 -6.65 -12.65
CA SER A 160 -0.02 -5.79 -13.65
C SER A 160 -1.29 -6.39 -14.24
N HIS A 161 -2.34 -5.58 -14.29
CA HIS A 161 -3.64 -5.86 -14.86
C HIS A 161 -3.98 -4.81 -15.93
N VAL A 162 -4.42 -5.27 -17.10
CA VAL A 162 -4.90 -4.42 -18.19
C VAL A 162 -6.36 -3.97 -18.02
N SER A 163 -7.05 -4.46 -16.99
CA SER A 163 -8.43 -4.05 -16.71
C SER A 163 -8.75 -4.14 -15.22
N VAL A 164 -9.62 -3.24 -14.77
CA VAL A 164 -10.12 -3.20 -13.39
C VAL A 164 -10.88 -4.48 -13.04
N ALA A 165 -11.62 -5.07 -13.98
CA ALA A 165 -12.31 -6.34 -13.75
C ALA A 165 -11.36 -7.48 -13.34
N LYS A 166 -10.15 -7.54 -13.92
CA LYS A 166 -9.14 -8.55 -13.56
C LYS A 166 -8.51 -8.27 -12.19
N LEU A 167 -8.32 -6.99 -11.87
CA LEU A 167 -7.87 -6.56 -10.55
C LEU A 167 -8.90 -6.91 -9.47
N HIS A 168 -10.17 -6.58 -9.71
CA HIS A 168 -11.28 -6.87 -8.81
C HIS A 168 -11.46 -8.38 -8.57
N ALA A 169 -11.34 -9.18 -9.63
CA ALA A 169 -11.39 -10.64 -9.51
C ALA A 169 -10.23 -11.19 -8.66
N ASN A 170 -9.04 -10.57 -8.75
CA ASN A 170 -7.89 -10.94 -7.94
C ASN A 170 -8.14 -10.65 -6.46
N GLU A 171 -8.44 -9.39 -6.12
CA GLU A 171 -8.64 -8.95 -4.74
C GLU A 171 -9.79 -9.71 -4.05
N ASN A 172 -10.91 -9.95 -4.73
CA ASN A 172 -12.01 -10.72 -4.15
C ASN A 172 -11.66 -12.19 -3.89
N ALA A 173 -10.92 -12.81 -4.81
CA ALA A 173 -10.59 -14.23 -4.71
C ALA A 173 -9.45 -14.47 -3.70
N SER A 174 -8.53 -13.51 -3.54
CA SER A 174 -7.35 -13.64 -2.69
C SER A 174 -7.64 -13.66 -1.20
N TRP A 175 -8.78 -13.10 -0.77
CA TRP A 175 -9.07 -12.92 0.66
C TRP A 175 -10.28 -13.70 1.17
N TYR A 176 -11.02 -14.42 0.31
CA TYR A 176 -12.23 -15.18 0.67
C TYR A 176 -13.27 -14.34 1.44
N LEU A 177 -13.34 -13.04 1.16
CA LEU A 177 -14.13 -12.10 1.93
C LEU A 177 -15.58 -12.01 1.42
N VAL A 178 -16.43 -12.95 1.86
CA VAL A 178 -17.89 -12.81 1.67
C VAL A 178 -18.40 -11.76 2.66
N GLY A 179 -18.77 -10.58 2.16
CA GLY A 179 -19.36 -9.49 2.97
C GLY A 179 -18.36 -8.51 3.60
N ALA A 180 -17.12 -8.40 3.09
CA ALA A 180 -16.18 -7.41 3.60
C ALA A 180 -16.54 -5.99 3.18
N VAL A 181 -16.40 -5.09 4.15
CA VAL A 181 -16.28 -3.66 3.92
C VAL A 181 -14.83 -3.39 3.52
N ALA A 182 -14.64 -2.76 2.37
CA ALA A 182 -13.35 -2.30 1.91
C ALA A 182 -13.23 -0.78 2.17
N ARG A 183 -12.02 -0.26 2.16
CA ARG A 183 -11.72 1.17 2.28
C ARG A 183 -10.70 1.54 1.23
N LEU A 184 -10.99 2.55 0.43
CA LEU A 184 -10.00 3.17 -0.43
C LEU A 184 -9.45 4.39 0.31
N VAL A 185 -8.17 4.34 0.64
CA VAL A 185 -7.44 5.52 1.09
C VAL A 185 -6.75 6.07 -0.14
N GLY A 186 -7.40 7.02 -0.79
CA GLY A 186 -6.75 7.73 -1.87
C GLY A 186 -5.67 8.64 -1.29
N GLN A 187 -4.58 8.77 -2.02
CA GLN A 187 -3.40 9.53 -1.61
C GLN A 187 -3.09 10.50 -2.75
N TRP A 188 -2.88 11.78 -2.44
CA TRP A 188 -2.30 12.74 -3.39
C TRP A 188 -0.91 13.08 -2.89
N ALA A 189 0.11 12.98 -3.76
CA ALA A 189 1.45 13.38 -3.41
C ALA A 189 1.85 14.63 -4.17
N THR A 190 2.27 15.67 -3.45
CA THR A 190 2.84 16.88 -4.05
C THR A 190 4.32 16.95 -3.69
N LYS A 191 5.18 17.06 -4.70
CA LYS A 191 6.61 17.29 -4.47
C LYS A 191 6.79 18.63 -3.78
N THR A 192 7.30 18.62 -2.57
CA THR A 192 7.55 19.80 -1.73
C THR A 192 9.03 19.78 -1.36
N GLU A 193 9.77 20.87 -1.60
CA GLU A 193 11.13 20.98 -1.09
C GLU A 193 11.06 21.19 0.43
N VAL A 194 11.02 20.09 1.22
CA VAL A 194 10.87 20.16 2.70
C VAL A 194 12.19 20.52 3.39
N ARG A 195 13.17 21.10 2.68
CA ARG A 195 14.39 21.62 3.31
C ARG A 195 14.04 22.86 4.15
N GLY A 196 13.80 22.66 5.44
CA GLY A 196 13.77 23.73 6.45
C GLY A 196 12.41 24.09 7.04
N LEU A 197 11.35 23.29 6.84
CA LEU A 197 10.08 23.51 7.52
C LEU A 197 10.05 22.77 8.87
N ASN A 198 9.75 23.50 9.95
CA ASN A 198 9.41 22.89 11.23
C ASN A 198 8.13 22.06 11.03
N PRO A 199 8.07 20.80 11.49
CA PRO A 199 6.89 19.99 11.34
C PRO A 199 5.70 20.66 12.05
N SER A 200 4.60 20.82 11.31
CA SER A 200 3.32 21.26 11.88
C SER A 200 2.79 20.18 12.85
N PRO A 201 1.98 20.53 13.86
CA PRO A 201 1.37 19.54 14.73
C PRO A 201 0.59 18.48 13.92
N GLY A 202 0.93 17.20 14.10
CA GLY A 202 0.33 16.08 13.36
C GLY A 202 1.05 15.68 12.06
N GLN A 203 2.18 16.32 11.74
CA GLN A 203 3.04 15.99 10.60
C GLN A 203 4.13 15.00 11.00
N VAL A 204 4.28 13.92 10.24
CA VAL A 204 5.38 12.95 10.38
C VAL A 204 6.31 13.10 9.18
N ASN A 205 7.59 13.29 9.44
CA ASN A 205 8.64 13.36 8.42
C ASN A 205 9.40 12.02 8.40
N PHE A 206 9.38 11.36 7.26
CA PHE A 206 10.14 10.14 6.99
C PHE A 206 11.02 10.36 5.76
N SER A 207 12.16 9.70 5.68
CA SER A 207 12.97 9.65 4.46
C SER A 207 13.23 8.18 4.16
N LEU A 208 12.90 7.76 2.93
CA LEU A 208 13.31 6.46 2.45
C LEU A 208 14.84 6.42 2.48
N LEU A 209 15.39 5.41 3.12
CA LEU A 209 16.81 5.12 3.02
C LEU A 209 17.11 4.77 1.56
N PRO A 210 18.21 5.26 0.98
CA PRO A 210 18.61 4.82 -0.35
C PRO A 210 18.79 3.30 -0.36
N VAL A 211 18.44 2.67 -1.49
CA VAL A 211 18.75 1.25 -1.74
C VAL A 211 20.24 1.06 -1.46
N SER A 212 20.59 0.25 -0.45
CA SER A 212 21.99 -0.05 -0.21
C SER A 212 22.53 -0.78 -1.43
N THR A 213 23.36 -0.12 -2.21
CA THR A 213 24.14 -0.76 -3.28
C THR A 213 25.19 -1.63 -2.60
N GLN A 214 24.79 -2.82 -2.15
CA GLN A 214 25.76 -3.86 -1.82
C GLN A 214 26.31 -4.39 -3.13
N HIS A 215 27.55 -3.98 -3.42
CA HIS A 215 28.43 -4.58 -4.42
C HIS A 215 28.94 -5.95 -3.96
#